data_AF-A0A924G6S0-F1
#
_entry.id   AF-A0A924G6S0-F1
#
_cell.length_a   1.000
_cell.length_b   1.000
_cell.length_c   1.000
_cell.angle_alpha   90.00
_cell.angle_beta   90.00
_cell.angle_gamma   90.00
#
_symmetry.space_group_name_H-M   'P 1'
#
loop_
_entity.id
_entity.type
_entity.pdbx_description
1 polymer ?
#
loop_
_entity_poly.entity_id
_entity_poly.type
_entity_poly.pdbx_seq_one_letter_code
_entity_poly.pdbx_strand_id
1 'polypeptide(L)'
;MKNILIAFFVLATLGATAQSPVQFKEVKHSFGKIKQGIPTTYVFNFKNTTNKPLVIESAVAGCGCTTPEFPKAPIAKGKMGTIKVTYNAANPGAFTKDVT
;
A
#
# COMPACT_ATOMS: atom_id res chain seq x y z
N MET A 1 -59.32 16.35 18.35
CA MET A 1 -58.02 17.03 18.17
C MET A 1 -57.01 15.93 17.85
N LYS A 2 -56.63 15.79 16.57
CA LYS A 2 -55.86 14.66 16.05
C LYS A 2 -54.38 15.08 15.96
N ASN A 3 -53.58 14.69 16.94
CA ASN A 3 -52.14 14.97 16.95
C ASN A 3 -51.44 14.02 15.97
N ILE A 4 -51.02 14.56 14.83
CA ILE A 4 -50.24 13.83 13.83
C ILE A 4 -48.77 13.83 14.31
N LEU A 5 -48.30 12.67 14.77
CA LEU A 5 -46.88 12.41 15.00
C LEU A 5 -46.23 12.10 13.64
N ILE A 6 -45.51 13.08 13.09
CA ILE A 6 -44.68 12.90 11.89
C ILE A 6 -43.38 12.20 12.33
N ALA A 7 -43.25 10.92 12.02
CA ALA A 7 -42.01 10.18 12.20
C ALA A 7 -41.03 10.55 11.08
N PHE A 8 -39.99 11.32 11.41
CA PHE A 8 -38.89 11.66 10.51
C PHE A 8 -37.94 10.44 10.41
N PHE A 9 -38.11 9.61 9.40
CA PHE A 9 -37.23 8.47 9.13
C PHE A 9 -35.98 8.99 8.40
N VAL A 10 -34.90 9.24 9.14
CA VAL A 10 -33.60 9.62 8.57
C VAL A 10 -33.00 8.38 7.90
N LEU A 11 -33.10 8.33 6.58
CA LEU A 11 -32.46 7.29 5.76
C LEU A 11 -30.95 7.58 5.70
N ALA A 12 -30.20 7.01 6.64
CA ALA A 12 -28.73 7.06 6.62
C ALA A 12 -28.22 6.23 5.44
N THR A 13 -27.71 6.90 4.41
CA THR A 13 -27.05 6.26 3.28
C THR A 13 -25.72 5.66 3.74
N LEU A 14 -25.70 4.34 3.95
CA LEU A 14 -24.46 3.58 4.15
C LEU A 14 -23.67 3.57 2.84
N GLY A 15 -22.80 4.56 2.65
CA GLY A 15 -21.80 4.56 1.59
C GLY A 15 -20.77 3.47 1.86
N ALA A 16 -20.81 2.37 1.10
CA ALA A 16 -19.78 1.35 1.13
C ALA A 16 -18.48 1.92 0.55
N THR A 17 -17.50 2.22 1.40
CA THR A 17 -16.15 2.54 0.95
C THR A 17 -15.44 1.24 0.58
N ALA A 18 -14.84 1.19 -0.62
CA ALA A 18 -14.04 0.05 -1.03
C ALA A 18 -12.78 -0.01 -0.14
N GLN A 19 -12.78 -0.91 0.85
CA GLN A 19 -11.64 -1.12 1.73
C GLN A 19 -10.51 -1.79 0.93
N SER A 20 -9.32 -1.18 0.90
CA SER A 20 -8.12 -1.80 0.32
C SER A 20 -7.87 -3.19 0.94
N PRO A 21 -7.51 -4.21 0.14
CA PRO A 21 -7.21 -5.56 0.62
C PRO A 21 -5.94 -5.63 1.48
N VAL A 22 -5.16 -4.55 1.47
CA VAL A 22 -3.94 -4.37 2.27
C VAL A 22 -3.96 -3.08 3.06
N GLN A 23 -3.38 -3.12 4.25
CA GLN A 23 -3.05 -1.92 5.03
C GLN A 23 -1.54 -1.82 5.17
N PHE A 24 -0.94 -0.82 4.56
CA PHE A 24 0.48 -0.52 4.69
C PHE A 24 0.76 0.21 6.01
N LYS A 25 1.91 -0.07 6.62
CA LYS A 25 2.43 0.71 7.75
C LYS A 25 2.79 2.13 7.28
N GLU A 26 3.35 2.21 6.08
CA GLU A 26 3.65 3.46 5.37
C GLU A 26 3.70 3.18 3.87
N VAL A 27 3.46 4.21 3.06
CA VAL A 27 3.46 4.12 1.59
C VAL A 27 4.52 5.02 0.95
N LYS A 28 5.30 5.74 1.77
CA LYS A 28 6.37 6.64 1.32
C LYS A 28 7.56 6.48 2.24
N HIS A 29 8.75 6.48 1.65
CA HIS A 29 10.01 6.51 2.37
C HIS A 29 10.93 7.55 1.73
N SER A 30 11.64 8.32 2.55
CA SER A 30 12.64 9.27 2.08
C SER A 30 14.02 8.79 2.49
N PHE A 31 14.86 8.49 1.50
CA PHE A 31 16.23 8.06 1.73
C PHE A 31 17.18 9.20 2.13
N GLY A 32 16.74 10.47 1.99
CA GLY A 32 17.61 11.62 2.19
C GLY A 32 18.83 11.59 1.24
N LYS A 33 20.03 11.75 1.81
CA LYS A 33 21.28 11.67 1.04
C LYS A 33 21.79 10.23 1.02
N ILE A 34 21.95 9.68 -0.17
CA ILE A 34 22.54 8.36 -0.41
C ILE A 34 23.79 8.46 -1.26
N LYS A 35 24.66 7.46 -1.17
CA LYS A 35 25.89 7.40 -1.97
C LYS A 35 25.56 6.99 -3.40
N GLN A 36 26.09 7.73 -4.37
CA GLN A 36 25.95 7.38 -5.79
C GLN A 36 26.60 6.02 -6.07
N GLY A 37 25.96 5.22 -6.92
CA GLY A 37 26.45 3.89 -7.31
C GLY A 37 26.34 2.81 -6.23
N ILE A 38 25.85 3.15 -5.04
CA ILE A 38 25.58 2.18 -3.97
C ILE A 38 24.07 1.97 -3.89
N PRO A 39 23.56 0.77 -4.20
CA PRO A 39 22.14 0.47 -4.03
C PRO A 39 21.69 0.68 -2.59
N THR A 40 20.51 1.27 -2.44
CA THR A 40 19.85 1.44 -1.14
C THR A 40 18.51 0.70 -1.16
N THR A 41 18.10 0.18 -0.02
CA THR A 41 16.89 -0.65 0.08
C THR A 41 16.00 -0.16 1.20
N TYR A 42 14.69 -0.16 0.97
CA TYR A 42 13.68 0.00 2.00
C TYR A 42 12.69 -1.18 1.99
N VAL A 43 12.11 -1.49 3.16
CA VAL A 43 11.12 -2.57 3.30
C VAL A 43 9.80 -1.97 3.76
N PHE A 44 8.80 -2.02 2.89
CA PHE A 44 7.44 -1.64 3.20
C PHE A 44 6.67 -2.81 3.80
N ASN A 45 6.22 -2.68 5.04
CA ASN A 45 5.37 -3.66 5.69
C ASN A 45 3.89 -3.38 5.39
N PHE A 46 3.13 -4.44 5.14
CA PHE A 46 1.68 -4.37 5.01
C PHE A 46 1.01 -5.54 5.74
N LYS A 47 -0.28 -5.38 6.03
CA LYS A 47 -1.14 -6.41 6.63
C LYS A 47 -2.26 -6.77 5.65
N ASN A 48 -2.53 -8.06 5.49
CA ASN A 48 -3.72 -8.54 4.80
C ASN A 48 -4.97 -8.26 5.66
N THR A 49 -5.85 -7.39 5.19
CA THR A 49 -7.09 -6.98 5.88
C THR A 49 -8.31 -7.81 5.46
N THR A 50 -8.16 -8.64 4.43
CA THR A 50 -9.26 -9.45 3.89
C THR A 50 -9.50 -10.71 4.72
N ASN A 51 -10.63 -11.37 4.47
CA ASN A 51 -10.97 -12.64 5.09
C ASN A 51 -10.39 -13.87 4.35
N LYS A 52 -9.61 -13.67 3.29
CA LYS A 52 -9.02 -14.74 2.46
C LYS A 52 -7.49 -14.60 2.42
N PRO A 53 -6.75 -15.63 2.00
CA PRO A 53 -5.34 -15.46 1.64
C PRO A 53 -5.19 -14.41 0.54
N LEU A 54 -4.20 -13.54 0.69
CA LEU A 54 -3.84 -12.50 -0.27
C LEU A 54 -2.63 -12.97 -1.08
N VAL A 55 -2.70 -12.82 -2.40
CA VAL A 55 -1.55 -13.05 -3.29
C VAL A 55 -1.21 -11.72 -3.96
N ILE A 56 0.08 -11.42 -4.06
CA ILE A 56 0.57 -10.29 -4.86
C ILE A 56 0.86 -10.82 -6.25
N GLU A 57 0.14 -10.31 -7.25
CA GLU A 57 0.27 -10.73 -8.65
C GLU A 57 1.55 -10.18 -9.27
N SER A 58 1.83 -8.90 -9.04
CA SER A 58 3.03 -8.23 -9.55
C SER A 58 3.45 -7.10 -8.63
N ALA A 59 4.70 -6.67 -8.80
CA ALA A 59 5.19 -5.40 -8.31
C ALA A 59 6.06 -4.79 -9.42
N VAL A 60 5.71 -3.59 -9.87
CA VAL A 60 6.27 -2.96 -11.06
C VAL A 60 6.84 -1.60 -10.69
N ALA A 61 8.09 -1.37 -11.06
CA ALA A 61 8.73 -0.07 -10.93
C ALA A 61 8.71 0.69 -12.26
N GLY A 62 8.59 2.02 -12.20
CA GLY A 62 8.60 2.87 -13.39
C GLY A 62 9.95 2.98 -14.13
N CYS A 63 11.06 2.53 -13.53
CA CYS A 63 12.39 2.49 -14.16
C CYS A 63 13.12 1.19 -13.80
N GLY A 64 14.02 0.73 -14.67
CA GLY A 64 14.96 -0.36 -14.36
C GLY A 64 15.96 -0.05 -13.24
N CYS A 65 15.99 1.21 -12.76
CA CYS A 65 16.79 1.65 -11.63
C CYS A 65 16.18 1.32 -10.26
N THR A 66 14.95 0.80 -10.22
CA THR A 66 14.24 0.43 -9.00
C THR A 66 13.75 -1.01 -9.13
N THR A 67 14.01 -1.83 -8.11
CA THR A 67 13.70 -3.27 -8.13
C THR A 67 12.85 -3.62 -6.92
N PRO A 68 11.57 -3.97 -7.11
CA PRO A 68 10.73 -4.49 -6.05
C PRO A 68 10.88 -6.02 -5.92
N GLU A 69 10.95 -6.49 -4.68
CA GLU A 69 10.88 -7.90 -4.30
C GLU A 69 9.69 -8.07 -3.35
N PHE A 70 8.84 -9.06 -3.63
CA PHE A 70 7.59 -9.28 -2.91
C PHE A 70 7.35 -10.78 -2.65
N PRO A 71 6.53 -11.15 -1.66
CA PRO A 71 6.29 -12.54 -1.31
C PRO A 71 5.52 -13.24 -2.43
N LYS A 72 5.99 -14.43 -2.81
CA LYS A 72 5.33 -15.27 -3.82
C LYS A 72 4.28 -16.22 -3.21
N ALA A 73 4.43 -16.50 -1.92
CA ALA A 73 3.47 -17.31 -1.18
C ALA A 73 2.25 -16.47 -0.76
N PRO A 74 1.05 -17.06 -0.68
CA PRO A 74 -0.13 -16.38 -0.14
C PRO A 74 0.07 -15.90 1.30
N ILE A 75 -0.36 -14.67 1.60
CA ILE A 75 -0.37 -14.09 2.95
C ILE A 75 -1.73 -14.33 3.59
N ALA A 76 -1.78 -15.12 4.66
CA ALA A 76 -3.04 -15.44 5.35
C ALA A 76 -3.72 -14.19 5.98
N LYS A 77 -5.01 -14.31 6.29
CA LYS A 77 -5.81 -13.26 6.95
C LYS A 77 -5.08 -12.68 8.17
N GLY A 78 -4.98 -11.36 8.23
CA GLY A 78 -4.41 -10.63 9.35
C GLY A 78 -2.89 -10.77 9.52
N LYS A 79 -2.21 -11.55 8.67
CA LYS A 79 -0.75 -11.66 8.68
C LYS A 79 -0.10 -10.51 7.94
N MET A 80 1.16 -10.25 8.27
CA MET A 80 1.98 -9.23 7.62
C MET A 80 2.73 -9.83 6.43
N GLY A 81 2.92 -9.01 5.40
CA GLY A 81 3.86 -9.22 4.32
C GLY A 81 4.79 -8.01 4.16
N THR A 82 5.77 -8.16 3.27
CA THR A 82 6.80 -7.14 3.01
C THR A 82 7.03 -6.95 1.53
N ILE A 83 7.13 -5.70 1.07
CA ILE A 83 7.67 -5.35 -0.25
C ILE A 83 9.01 -4.67 -0.03
N LYS A 84 10.09 -5.32 -0.47
CA LYS A 84 11.45 -4.77 -0.42
C LYS A 84 11.70 -4.03 -1.72
N VAL A 85 12.04 -2.75 -1.64
CA VAL A 85 12.31 -1.90 -2.81
C VAL A 85 13.76 -1.47 -2.76
N THR A 86 14.52 -1.82 -3.79
CA THR A 86 15.93 -1.43 -3.95
C THR A 86 16.05 -0.40 -5.05
N TYR A 87 16.70 0.73 -4.76
CA TYR A 87 17.00 1.78 -5.73
C TYR A 87 18.51 1.80 -6.02
N ASN A 88 18.85 1.71 -7.30
CA ASN A 88 20.22 1.90 -7.80
C ASN A 88 20.41 3.37 -8.20
N ALA A 89 21.14 4.11 -7.36
CA ALA A 89 21.47 5.52 -7.56
C ALA A 89 22.60 5.72 -8.60
N ALA A 90 22.40 5.22 -9.82
CA ALA A 90 23.39 5.32 -10.89
C ALA A 90 23.62 6.78 -11.34
N ASN A 91 22.55 7.57 -11.38
CA ASN A 91 22.58 8.98 -11.79
C ASN A 91 22.49 9.91 -10.57
N PRO A 92 23.24 11.02 -10.55
CA PRO A 92 23.15 12.02 -9.50
C PRO A 92 21.85 12.84 -9.61
N GLY A 93 21.46 13.46 -8.49
CA GLY A 93 20.31 14.36 -8.43
C GLY A 93 19.17 13.86 -7.55
N ALA A 94 18.12 14.68 -7.44
CA ALA A 94 16.90 14.29 -6.73
C ALA A 94 16.14 13.22 -7.52
N PHE A 95 15.47 12.33 -6.80
CA PHE A 95 14.66 11.29 -7.41
C PHE A 95 13.37 11.06 -6.62
N THR A 96 12.30 10.71 -7.36
CA THR A 96 11.06 10.15 -6.84
C THR A 96 10.75 8.92 -7.68
N LYS A 97 10.43 7.80 -7.04
CA LYS A 97 10.17 6.52 -7.70
C LYS A 97 8.92 5.89 -7.11
N ASP A 98 8.01 5.52 -7.99
CA ASP A 98 6.79 4.81 -7.64
C ASP A 98 6.93 3.33 -7.98
N VAL A 99 6.34 2.49 -7.13
CA VAL A 99 6.21 1.05 -7.29
C VAL A 99 4.73 0.70 -7.11
N THR A 100 4.18 -0.04 -8.06
CA THR A 100 2.77 -0.49 -8.07
C THR A 100 2.69 -1.99 -7.89
#